data_AF-T0Y075-F1
#
_entry.id   AF-T0Y075-F1
#
_cell.length_a   1.000
_cell.length_b   1.000
_cell.length_c   1.000
_cell.angle_alpha   90.00
_cell.angle_beta   90.00
_cell.angle_gamma   90.00
#
_symmetry.space_group_name_H-M   'P 1'
#
loop_
_entity.id
_entity.type
_entity.pdbx_description
1 polymer ?
#
loop_
_entity_poly.entity_id
_entity_poly.type
_entity_poly.pdbx_seq_one_letter_code
_entity_poly.pdbx_strand_id
1 'polypeptide(L)'
;APRRFPVPVMTFLKELRREVPRGDALSIYSRCLDLCDRLPAAAVSENGVFLAHGGIPPPHRWDLGRSTPVDAAVLEGLLWSDPIEDYEDRGVGFAYTADELEGFLRTNGWQVMIKGHAPVHLGRSMHRGRLLTIHTSDLFQRFGHQGILMAEIPAVRTVRSTRDLTVRRLVNGSWRPYTVEEGTRGSHAPDPLPEP
;
A
#
# COMPACT_ATOMS: atom_id res chain seq x y z
N ALA A 1 6.26 28.22 1.33
CA ALA A 1 7.36 27.54 2.05
C ALA A 1 7.34 26.07 1.68
N PRO A 2 8.48 25.40 1.40
CA PRO A 2 8.45 23.97 1.13
C PRO A 2 8.02 23.26 2.42
N ARG A 3 6.96 22.45 2.34
CA ARG A 3 6.46 21.67 3.47
C ARG A 3 7.56 20.70 3.90
N ARG A 4 8.06 20.86 5.13
CA ARG A 4 8.98 19.90 5.76
C ARG A 4 8.16 18.69 6.18
N PHE A 5 8.48 17.52 5.64
CA PHE A 5 8.00 16.26 6.20
C PHE A 5 8.53 16.09 7.64
N PRO A 6 7.70 15.65 8.60
CA PRO A 6 8.00 15.70 10.03
C PRO A 6 8.80 14.47 10.50
N VAL A 7 9.88 14.14 9.79
CA VAL A 7 10.93 13.25 10.30
C VAL A 7 12.21 13.70 9.61
N PRO A 8 13.36 13.88 10.30
CA PRO A 8 14.63 14.04 9.62
C PRO A 8 14.95 12.69 8.96
N VAL A 9 14.35 12.42 7.79
CA VAL A 9 14.49 11.13 7.11
C VAL A 9 15.96 10.99 6.74
N MET A 10 16.67 10.19 7.53
CA MET A 10 17.94 9.64 7.11
C MET A 10 17.56 8.76 5.92
N THR A 11 17.95 9.19 4.72
CA THR A 11 17.71 8.36 3.54
C THR A 11 18.53 7.08 3.69
N PHE A 12 18.08 5.98 3.10
CA PHE A 12 18.80 4.71 3.13
C PHE A 12 20.30 4.87 2.77
N LEU A 13 20.62 5.74 1.79
CA LEU A 13 22.00 6.06 1.45
C LEU A 13 22.78 6.79 2.58
N LYS A 14 22.13 7.68 3.34
CA LYS A 14 22.77 8.33 4.49
C LYS A 14 23.06 7.34 5.61
N GLU A 15 22.18 6.36 5.84
CA GLU A 15 22.40 5.28 6.78
C GLU A 15 23.58 4.40 6.37
N LEU A 16 23.62 3.95 5.11
CA LEU A 16 24.76 3.20 4.58
C LEU A 16 26.10 3.95 4.76
N ARG A 17 26.11 5.27 4.54
CA ARG A 17 27.31 6.10 4.72
C ARG A 17 27.77 6.23 6.18
N ARG A 18 26.94 5.89 7.15
CA ARG A 18 27.32 5.85 8.57
C ARG A 18 27.93 4.50 8.95
N GLU A 19 27.43 3.43 8.35
CA GLU A 19 27.80 2.06 8.72
C GLU A 19 29.02 1.51 7.96
N VAL A 20 29.26 1.96 6.72
CA VAL A 20 30.35 1.41 5.87
C VAL A 20 31.15 2.52 5.16
N PRO A 21 32.37 2.21 4.68
CA PRO A 21 33.15 3.16 3.88
C PRO A 21 32.35 3.74 2.70
N ARG A 22 32.60 5.01 2.37
CA ARG A 22 31.79 5.75 1.37
C ARG A 22 31.71 5.05 0.00
N GLY A 23 32.80 4.42 -0.45
CA GLY A 23 32.82 3.67 -1.71
C GLY A 23 31.87 2.47 -1.68
N ASP A 24 31.91 1.71 -0.58
CA ASP A 24 31.07 0.53 -0.37
C ASP A 24 29.60 0.94 -0.21
N ALA A 25 29.31 2.02 0.52
CA ALA A 25 27.95 2.55 0.69
C ALA A 25 27.29 2.87 -0.66
N LEU A 26 28.03 3.50 -1.58
CA LEU A 26 27.53 3.80 -2.94
C LEU A 26 27.33 2.53 -3.76
N SER A 27 28.24 1.57 -3.67
CA SER A 27 28.12 0.29 -4.39
C SER A 27 26.91 -0.52 -3.92
N ILE A 28 26.71 -0.63 -2.61
CA ILE A 28 25.55 -1.31 -2.01
C ILE A 28 24.26 -0.60 -2.43
N TYR A 29 24.20 0.72 -2.31
CA TYR A 29 23.02 1.50 -2.70
C TYR A 29 22.65 1.28 -4.16
N SER A 30 23.64 1.31 -5.08
CA SER A 30 23.41 1.05 -6.51
C SER A 30 22.84 -0.35 -6.74
N ARG A 31 23.39 -1.38 -6.09
CA ARG A 31 22.88 -2.76 -6.21
C ARG A 31 21.46 -2.91 -5.65
N CYS A 32 21.10 -2.15 -4.62
CA CYS A 32 19.74 -2.10 -4.11
C CYS A 32 18.78 -1.46 -5.13
N LEU A 33 19.19 -0.39 -5.82
CA LEU A 33 18.38 0.20 -6.90
C LEU A 33 18.20 -0.79 -8.06
N ASP A 34 19.26 -1.48 -8.48
CA ASP A 34 19.18 -2.53 -9.52
C ASP A 34 18.21 -3.66 -9.13
N LEU A 35 18.11 -3.97 -7.83
CA LEU A 35 17.14 -4.92 -7.30
C LEU A 35 15.71 -4.34 -7.35
N CYS A 36 15.52 -3.09 -6.92
CA CYS A 36 14.23 -2.41 -6.96
C CYS A 36 13.65 -2.34 -8.37
N ASP A 37 14.49 -2.12 -9.39
CA ASP A 37 14.09 -2.11 -10.81
C ASP A 37 13.56 -3.47 -11.31
N ARG A 38 13.83 -4.54 -10.57
CA ARG A 38 13.43 -5.92 -10.91
C ARG A 38 12.29 -6.45 -10.03
N LEU A 39 11.87 -5.71 -9.01
CA LEU A 39 10.77 -6.12 -8.15
C LEU A 39 9.44 -6.05 -8.91
N PRO A 40 8.52 -7.02 -8.71
CA PRO A 40 7.18 -6.91 -9.25
C PRO A 40 6.45 -5.71 -8.63
N ALA A 41 5.87 -4.85 -9.47
CA ALA A 41 5.11 -3.68 -9.01
C ALA A 41 3.74 -4.04 -8.42
N ALA A 42 3.18 -5.18 -8.84
CA ALA A 42 1.91 -5.70 -8.38
C ALA A 42 1.89 -7.23 -8.49
N ALA A 43 0.93 -7.86 -7.81
CA ALA A 43 0.67 -9.29 -7.90
C ALA A 43 -0.83 -9.55 -7.90
N VAL A 44 -1.22 -10.74 -8.37
CA VAL A 44 -2.60 -11.19 -8.32
C VAL A 44 -2.65 -12.64 -7.83
N SER A 45 -3.58 -12.93 -6.92
CA SER A 45 -3.85 -14.30 -6.50
C SER A 45 -4.76 -15.01 -7.50
N GLU A 46 -4.72 -16.35 -7.53
CA GLU A 46 -5.62 -17.16 -8.37
C GLU A 46 -7.10 -16.89 -8.07
N ASN A 47 -7.41 -16.48 -6.84
CA ASN A 47 -8.77 -16.19 -6.37
C ASN A 47 -9.21 -14.73 -6.59
N GLY A 48 -8.46 -13.96 -7.39
CA GLY A 48 -8.86 -12.63 -7.85
C GLY A 48 -8.57 -11.49 -6.86
N VAL A 49 -7.56 -11.65 -6.00
CA VAL A 49 -7.08 -10.58 -5.11
C VAL A 49 -5.88 -9.88 -5.75
N PHE A 50 -6.04 -8.60 -6.05
CA PHE A 50 -5.01 -7.73 -6.58
C PHE A 50 -4.19 -7.08 -5.46
N LEU A 51 -2.86 -7.06 -5.59
CA LEU A 51 -1.93 -6.53 -4.62
C LEU A 51 -1.08 -5.46 -5.29
N ALA A 52 -1.06 -4.25 -4.73
CA ALA A 52 -0.18 -3.16 -5.15
C ALA A 52 0.26 -2.34 -3.92
N HIS A 53 1.34 -1.58 -4.05
CA HIS A 53 1.80 -0.75 -2.94
C HIS A 53 0.82 0.41 -2.66
N GLY A 54 0.56 1.22 -3.69
CA GLY A 54 -0.32 2.38 -3.67
C GLY A 54 -1.74 2.06 -4.09
N GLY A 55 -2.00 2.10 -5.40
CA GLY A 55 -3.35 2.18 -5.93
C GLY A 55 -3.50 1.55 -7.30
N ILE A 56 -4.37 2.14 -8.09
CA ILE A 56 -4.66 1.73 -9.46
C ILE A 56 -3.97 2.67 -10.47
N PRO A 57 -3.71 2.22 -11.71
CA PRO A 57 -3.32 3.07 -12.84
C PRO A 57 -4.47 3.97 -13.33
N PRO A 58 -4.19 5.01 -14.13
CA PRO A 58 -5.25 5.88 -14.66
C PRO A 58 -6.20 5.08 -15.58
N PRO A 59 -7.47 5.49 -15.73
CA PRO A 59 -8.50 4.68 -16.40
C PRO A 59 -8.16 4.14 -17.80
N HIS A 60 -7.39 4.90 -18.58
CA HIS A 60 -6.96 4.50 -19.92
C HIS A 60 -5.81 3.46 -19.93
N ARG A 61 -5.32 3.03 -18.77
CA ARG A 61 -4.24 2.05 -18.57
C ARG A 61 -4.61 0.90 -17.63
N TRP A 62 -5.91 0.66 -17.43
CA TRP A 62 -6.38 -0.41 -16.54
C TRP A 62 -6.12 -1.81 -17.05
N ASP A 63 -6.03 -2.02 -18.37
CA ASP A 63 -5.59 -3.28 -18.94
C ASP A 63 -4.08 -3.43 -18.72
N LEU A 64 -3.72 -4.12 -17.64
CA LEU A 64 -2.34 -4.20 -17.18
C LEU A 64 -1.48 -5.15 -18.02
N GLY A 65 -2.07 -6.02 -18.83
CA GLY A 65 -1.35 -7.08 -19.54
C GLY A 65 -0.42 -7.89 -18.62
N ARG A 66 0.49 -8.66 -19.21
CA ARG A 66 1.61 -9.31 -18.49
C ARG A 66 2.99 -8.77 -18.94
N SER A 67 3.01 -7.68 -19.69
CA SER A 67 4.21 -7.23 -20.40
C SER A 67 5.11 -6.34 -19.55
N THR A 68 6.41 -6.63 -19.59
CA THR A 68 7.50 -5.74 -19.22
C THR A 68 8.08 -5.08 -20.49
N PRO A 69 8.55 -3.83 -20.46
CA PRO A 69 8.55 -2.90 -19.32
C PRO A 69 7.15 -2.34 -19.04
N VAL A 70 6.90 -2.03 -17.76
CA VAL A 70 5.65 -1.41 -17.31
C VAL A 70 5.72 0.08 -17.65
N ASP A 71 4.65 0.62 -18.24
CA ASP A 71 4.52 2.05 -18.56
C ASP A 71 4.66 2.91 -17.29
N ALA A 72 5.32 4.07 -17.39
CA ALA A 72 5.57 4.93 -16.23
C ALA A 72 4.29 5.36 -15.50
N ALA A 73 3.20 5.63 -16.23
CA ALA A 73 1.92 6.00 -15.63
C ALA A 73 1.26 4.82 -14.90
N VAL A 74 1.51 3.59 -15.36
CA VAL A 74 1.09 2.38 -14.64
C VAL A 74 1.89 2.24 -13.36
N LEU A 75 3.22 2.34 -13.43
CA LEU A 75 4.09 2.22 -12.26
C LEU A 75 3.77 3.30 -11.21
N GLU A 76 3.55 4.53 -11.66
CA GLU A 76 3.09 5.64 -10.83
C GLU A 76 1.79 5.29 -10.09
N GLY A 77 0.77 4.81 -10.80
CA GLY A 77 -0.50 4.42 -10.18
C GLY A 77 -0.36 3.29 -9.16
N LEU A 78 0.40 2.25 -9.51
CA LEU A 78 0.63 1.10 -8.64
C LEU A 78 1.42 1.44 -7.37
N LEU A 79 2.25 2.47 -7.40
CA LEU A 79 3.12 2.85 -6.28
C LEU A 79 2.60 4.05 -5.48
N TRP A 80 1.89 4.99 -6.08
CA TRP A 80 1.62 6.30 -5.46
C TRP A 80 0.16 6.73 -5.44
N SER A 81 -0.73 6.07 -6.18
CA SER A 81 -2.14 6.46 -6.15
C SER A 81 -2.82 6.02 -4.84
N ASP A 82 -3.76 6.85 -4.38
CA ASP A 82 -4.54 6.65 -3.16
C ASP A 82 -6.03 6.81 -3.46
N PRO A 83 -6.93 6.13 -2.72
CA PRO A 83 -8.34 6.44 -2.83
C PRO A 83 -8.58 7.90 -2.39
N ILE A 84 -9.61 8.56 -2.92
CA ILE A 84 -9.86 9.97 -2.63
C ILE A 84 -10.05 10.26 -1.13
N GLU A 85 -10.47 9.27 -0.35
CA GLU A 85 -10.59 9.35 1.10
C GLU A 85 -9.25 9.30 1.86
N ASP A 86 -8.16 8.87 1.22
CA ASP A 86 -6.78 8.82 1.74
C ASP A 86 -5.84 9.83 1.05
N TYR A 87 -6.29 10.48 -0.02
CA TYR A 87 -5.40 11.19 -0.92
C TYR A 87 -4.75 12.42 -0.26
N GLU A 88 -3.43 12.36 -0.18
CA GLU A 88 -2.58 13.50 0.09
C GLU A 88 -1.84 13.85 -1.20
N ASP A 89 -1.75 15.13 -1.54
CA ASP A 89 -0.93 15.56 -2.69
C ASP A 89 0.56 15.31 -2.40
N ARG A 90 1.09 14.25 -3.01
CA ARG A 90 2.50 13.82 -2.95
C ARG A 90 3.31 14.34 -4.14
N GLY A 91 2.69 15.09 -5.07
CA GLY A 91 3.29 15.51 -6.34
C GLY A 91 3.48 14.39 -7.36
N VAL A 92 2.96 13.20 -7.08
CA VAL A 92 3.00 11.98 -7.91
C VAL A 92 1.83 11.08 -7.50
N GLY A 93 1.33 10.27 -8.42
CA GLY A 93 0.11 9.49 -8.24
C GLY A 93 -1.14 10.35 -8.40
N PHE A 94 -2.30 9.72 -8.25
CA PHE A 94 -3.59 10.41 -8.36
C PHE A 94 -4.63 9.81 -7.42
N ALA A 95 -5.64 10.61 -7.10
CA ALA A 95 -6.79 10.18 -6.32
C ALA A 95 -7.73 9.34 -7.19
N TYR A 96 -8.23 8.22 -6.67
CA TYR A 96 -9.27 7.43 -7.35
C TYR A 96 -10.51 7.24 -6.48
N THR A 97 -11.66 7.08 -7.13
CA THR A 97 -12.95 6.86 -6.50
C THR A 97 -13.27 5.37 -6.33
N ALA A 98 -14.33 5.08 -5.57
CA ALA A 98 -14.88 3.73 -5.42
C ALA A 98 -15.21 3.08 -6.78
N ASP A 99 -15.83 3.86 -7.68
CA ASP A 99 -16.31 3.37 -8.96
C ASP A 99 -15.15 3.16 -9.95
N GLU A 100 -14.08 3.96 -9.84
CA GLU A 100 -12.84 3.74 -10.60
C GLU A 100 -12.11 2.47 -10.16
N LEU A 101 -11.99 2.23 -8.85
CA LEU A 101 -11.44 0.97 -8.35
C LEU A 101 -12.27 -0.23 -8.84
N GLU A 102 -13.59 -0.15 -8.75
CA GLU A 102 -14.50 -1.20 -9.22
C GLU A 102 -14.37 -1.42 -10.74
N GLY A 103 -14.24 -0.34 -11.51
CA GLY A 103 -13.97 -0.40 -12.95
C GLY A 103 -12.66 -1.09 -13.29
N PHE A 104 -11.58 -0.75 -12.58
CA PHE A 104 -10.27 -1.38 -12.74
C PHE A 104 -10.30 -2.87 -12.42
N LEU A 105 -10.87 -3.26 -11.27
CA LEU A 105 -10.99 -4.66 -10.86
C LEU A 105 -11.83 -5.45 -11.88
N ARG A 106 -12.97 -4.90 -12.31
CA ARG A 106 -13.84 -5.52 -13.31
C ARG A 106 -13.15 -5.72 -14.66
N THR A 107 -12.36 -4.74 -15.11
CA THR A 107 -11.62 -4.80 -16.39
C THR A 107 -10.66 -5.99 -16.41
N ASN A 108 -10.08 -6.35 -15.26
CA ASN A 108 -9.11 -7.42 -15.14
C ASN A 108 -9.69 -8.74 -14.57
N GLY A 109 -11.00 -8.79 -14.29
CA GLY A 109 -11.65 -9.97 -13.71
C GLY A 109 -11.33 -10.21 -12.23
N TRP A 110 -10.91 -9.19 -11.50
CA TRP A 110 -10.55 -9.25 -10.07
C TRP A 110 -11.69 -8.77 -9.18
N GLN A 111 -11.58 -9.06 -7.88
CA GLN A 111 -12.66 -8.82 -6.93
C GLN A 111 -12.25 -7.90 -5.77
N VAL A 112 -11.01 -7.99 -5.30
CA VAL A 112 -10.56 -7.24 -4.13
C VAL A 112 -9.15 -6.73 -4.37
N MET A 113 -8.87 -5.52 -3.88
CA MET A 113 -7.53 -4.95 -3.78
C MET A 113 -7.06 -4.95 -2.32
N ILE A 114 -5.82 -5.36 -2.10
CA ILE A 114 -5.08 -5.10 -0.85
C ILE A 114 -3.94 -4.14 -1.17
N LYS A 115 -3.80 -3.08 -0.38
CA LYS A 115 -2.74 -2.07 -0.52
C LYS A 115 -2.03 -1.75 0.79
N GLY A 116 -0.96 -0.97 0.70
CA GLY A 116 -0.31 -0.33 1.84
C GLY A 116 -0.38 1.20 1.72
N HIS A 117 0.75 1.82 1.42
CA HIS A 117 0.95 3.26 1.17
C HIS A 117 0.41 4.23 2.25
N ALA A 118 -0.82 4.72 2.15
CA ALA A 118 -1.41 5.62 3.15
C ALA A 118 -1.94 4.83 4.37
N PRO A 119 -1.55 5.17 5.61
CA PRO A 119 -1.96 4.40 6.79
C PRO A 119 -3.30 4.86 7.40
N VAL A 120 -3.92 5.92 6.88
CA VAL A 120 -5.10 6.57 7.48
C VAL A 120 -6.26 5.59 7.68
N HIS A 121 -6.55 4.75 6.69
CA HIS A 121 -7.59 3.70 6.79
C HIS A 121 -7.05 2.29 7.06
N LEU A 122 -5.89 2.17 7.74
CA LEU A 122 -5.32 0.88 8.13
C LEU A 122 -6.36 -0.03 8.82
N GLY A 123 -6.53 -1.23 8.27
CA GLY A 123 -7.42 -2.25 8.81
C GLY A 123 -8.90 -2.07 8.47
N ARG A 124 -9.26 -1.06 7.66
CA ARG A 124 -10.64 -0.81 7.23
C ARG A 124 -10.95 -1.50 5.90
N SER A 125 -12.18 -1.98 5.80
CA SER A 125 -12.81 -2.39 4.55
C SER A 125 -13.46 -1.18 3.89
N MET A 126 -12.98 -0.80 2.71
CA MET A 126 -13.44 0.36 1.95
C MET A 126 -14.06 -0.04 0.60
N HIS A 127 -14.73 0.93 -0.04
CA HIS A 127 -15.36 0.79 -1.36
C HIS A 127 -16.23 -0.48 -1.46
N ARG A 128 -17.19 -0.63 -0.55
CA ARG A 128 -18.13 -1.77 -0.52
C ARG A 128 -17.44 -3.14 -0.37
N GLY A 129 -16.33 -3.18 0.38
CA GLY A 129 -15.57 -4.40 0.61
C GLY A 129 -14.63 -4.78 -0.53
N ARG A 130 -14.25 -3.83 -1.36
CA ARG A 130 -13.32 -4.02 -2.50
C ARG A 130 -11.89 -3.58 -2.19
N LEU A 131 -11.66 -2.82 -1.12
CA LEU A 131 -10.33 -2.32 -0.76
C LEU A 131 -10.01 -2.61 0.70
N LEU A 132 -8.81 -3.14 0.96
CA LEU A 132 -8.24 -3.29 2.29
C LEU A 132 -6.84 -2.67 2.34
N THR A 133 -6.60 -1.82 3.34
CA THR A 133 -5.28 -1.22 3.58
C THR A 133 -4.59 -1.93 4.75
N ILE A 134 -3.35 -2.40 4.54
CA ILE A 134 -2.53 -3.12 5.51
C ILE A 134 -1.16 -2.45 5.66
N HIS A 135 -0.68 -2.37 6.90
CA HIS A 135 0.66 -1.91 7.24
C HIS A 135 1.31 -2.86 8.25
N THR A 136 2.57 -3.19 7.99
CA THR A 136 3.34 -4.17 8.78
C THR A 136 4.45 -3.53 9.62
N SER A 137 4.40 -2.22 9.81
CA SER A 137 5.41 -1.45 10.55
C SER A 137 4.84 -0.86 11.84
N ASP A 138 5.64 -0.86 12.90
CA ASP A 138 5.31 -0.22 14.17
C ASP A 138 5.19 1.30 14.05
N LEU A 139 5.86 1.92 13.06
CA LEU A 139 5.75 3.33 12.75
C LEU A 139 4.29 3.75 12.48
N PHE A 140 3.53 2.89 11.82
CA PHE A 140 2.15 3.17 11.45
C PHE A 140 1.13 2.59 12.44
N GLN A 141 1.58 2.00 13.55
CA GLN A 141 0.70 1.33 14.51
C GLN A 141 -0.27 2.28 15.22
N ARG A 142 -0.13 3.60 15.09
CA ARG A 142 -1.04 4.58 15.69
C ARG A 142 -2.10 5.11 14.73
N PHE A 143 -2.03 4.74 13.46
CA PHE A 143 -2.97 5.18 12.43
C PHE A 143 -4.12 4.18 12.25
N GLY A 144 -5.23 4.63 11.66
CA GLY A 144 -6.40 3.79 11.40
C GLY A 144 -6.86 3.03 12.65
N HIS A 145 -7.02 1.72 12.54
CA HIS A 145 -7.39 0.86 13.67
C HIS A 145 -6.24 0.48 14.60
N GLN A 146 -5.04 1.03 14.37
CA GLN A 146 -3.84 0.81 15.16
C GLN A 146 -3.29 -0.63 15.06
N GLY A 147 -1.99 -0.77 15.30
CA GLY A 147 -1.25 -2.03 15.29
C GLY A 147 -0.54 -2.34 13.97
N ILE A 148 0.13 -3.50 13.98
CA ILE A 148 0.80 -4.10 12.83
C ILE A 148 -0.15 -5.18 12.31
N LEU A 149 -0.62 -5.03 11.08
CA LEU A 149 -1.62 -5.91 10.49
C LEU A 149 -1.02 -6.77 9.36
N MET A 150 -1.56 -7.97 9.20
CA MET A 150 -1.28 -8.87 8.08
C MET A 150 -2.59 -9.44 7.56
N ALA A 151 -2.74 -9.53 6.24
CA ALA A 151 -3.88 -10.19 5.60
C ALA A 151 -3.45 -11.55 5.01
N GLU A 152 -4.25 -12.57 5.27
CA GLU A 152 -4.10 -13.92 4.74
C GLU A 152 -5.16 -14.14 3.65
N ILE A 153 -4.68 -14.42 2.44
CA ILE A 153 -5.53 -14.73 1.29
C ILE A 153 -5.78 -16.25 1.29
N PRO A 154 -7.05 -16.70 1.28
CA PRO A 154 -7.33 -18.12 1.25
C PRO A 154 -6.90 -18.74 -0.09
N ALA A 155 -6.33 -19.95 -0.05
CA ALA A 155 -5.80 -20.63 -1.23
C ALA A 155 -6.87 -21.19 -2.18
N VAL A 156 -8.03 -21.64 -1.67
CA VAL A 156 -8.97 -22.49 -2.45
C VAL A 156 -10.36 -21.91 -2.67
N ARG A 157 -10.72 -20.80 -2.01
CA ARG A 157 -12.06 -20.19 -2.15
C ARG A 157 -11.97 -18.87 -2.89
N THR A 158 -12.96 -18.61 -3.74
CA THR A 158 -13.16 -17.31 -4.37
C THR A 158 -13.28 -16.23 -3.31
N VAL A 159 -12.50 -15.16 -3.44
CA VAL A 159 -12.61 -13.96 -2.60
C VAL A 159 -13.57 -13.01 -3.30
N ARG A 160 -14.69 -12.67 -2.67
CA ARG A 160 -15.70 -11.74 -3.21
C ARG A 160 -15.61 -10.37 -2.57
N SER A 161 -15.15 -10.32 -1.32
CA SER A 161 -14.94 -9.09 -0.57
C SER A 161 -13.81 -9.25 0.45
N THR A 162 -13.40 -8.14 1.03
CA THR A 162 -12.47 -8.09 2.17
C THR A 162 -12.90 -8.96 3.36
N ARG A 163 -14.19 -9.24 3.52
CA ARG A 163 -14.73 -10.12 4.57
C ARG A 163 -14.33 -11.59 4.39
N ASP A 164 -13.92 -11.99 3.18
CA ASP A 164 -13.41 -13.33 2.90
C ASP A 164 -11.92 -13.49 3.22
N LEU A 165 -11.24 -12.39 3.57
CA LEU A 165 -9.84 -12.38 4.01
C LEU A 165 -9.76 -12.63 5.51
N THR A 166 -8.68 -13.25 5.97
CA THR A 166 -8.37 -13.32 7.40
C THR A 166 -7.33 -12.27 7.72
N VAL A 167 -7.62 -11.36 8.65
CA VAL A 167 -6.66 -10.34 9.08
C VAL A 167 -6.18 -10.66 10.49
N ARG A 168 -4.87 -10.48 10.71
CA ARG A 168 -4.23 -10.66 12.01
C ARG A 168 -3.53 -9.39 12.45
N ARG A 169 -3.52 -9.16 13.76
CA ARG A 169 -2.78 -8.09 14.42
C ARG A 169 -1.65 -8.68 15.25
N LEU A 170 -0.47 -8.07 15.20
CA LEU A 170 0.61 -8.41 16.11
C LEU A 170 0.36 -7.80 17.49
N VAL A 171 0.31 -8.64 18.53
CA VAL A 171 0.13 -8.24 19.93
C VAL A 171 1.15 -9.00 20.77
N ASN A 172 2.06 -8.28 21.43
CA ASN A 172 3.11 -8.85 22.29
C ASN A 172 3.88 -10.01 21.61
N GLY A 173 4.29 -9.80 20.35
CA GLY A 173 5.03 -10.80 19.56
C GLY A 173 4.19 -11.97 19.04
N SER A 174 2.87 -11.97 19.23
CA SER A 174 1.97 -13.04 18.77
C SER A 174 0.90 -12.50 17.82
N TRP A 175 0.64 -13.22 16.73
CA TRP A 175 -0.45 -12.91 15.80
C TRP A 175 -1.81 -13.29 16.39
N ARG A 176 -2.71 -12.32 16.52
CA ARG A 176 -4.08 -12.49 17.01
C ARG A 176 -5.10 -12.18 15.90
N PRO A 177 -6.26 -12.85 15.85
CA PRO A 177 -7.32 -12.48 14.91
C PRO A 177 -7.71 -11.01 15.05
N TYR A 178 -7.98 -10.37 13.92
CA TYR A 178 -8.46 -8.99 13.84
C TYR A 178 -9.72 -8.93 12.97
N THR A 179 -10.78 -8.31 13.51
CA THR A 179 -12.03 -8.11 12.79
C THR A 179 -11.93 -6.83 11.96
N VAL A 180 -12.06 -6.97 10.65
CA VAL A 180 -12.09 -5.83 9.72
C VAL A 180 -13.44 -5.12 9.85
N GLU A 181 -13.42 -3.83 10.14
CA GLU A 181 -14.60 -2.98 10.19
C GLU A 181 -14.84 -2.29 8.84
N GLU A 182 -16.09 -2.00 8.52
CA GLU A 182 -16.40 -1.16 7.36
C GLU A 182 -16.02 0.30 7.63
N GLY A 183 -15.31 0.92 6.70
CA GLY A 183 -15.05 2.35 6.75
C GLY A 183 -16.34 3.12 6.45
N THR A 184 -16.85 3.86 7.43
CA THR A 184 -17.85 4.91 7.18
C THR A 184 -17.16 6.18 6.69
N ARG A 185 -17.83 6.97 5.85
CA ARG A 185 -17.41 8.35 5.56
C ARG A 185 -17.44 9.13 6.88
N GLY A 186 -16.29 9.37 7.50
CA GLY A 186 -16.24 10.16 8.73
C GLY A 186 -14.97 10.00 9.54
N SER A 187 -14.01 10.90 9.28
CA SER A 187 -13.09 11.53 10.22
C SER A 187 -12.78 10.80 11.54
N HIS A 188 -11.65 10.10 11.59
CA HIS A 188 -10.69 10.37 12.65
C HIS A 188 -9.44 10.88 11.96
N ALA A 189 -9.17 12.18 12.11
CA ALA A 189 -7.82 12.67 11.84
C ALA A 189 -6.89 11.85 12.75
N PRO A 190 -5.78 11.29 12.23
CA PRO A 190 -4.81 10.64 13.08
C PRO A 190 -4.37 11.62 14.16
N ASP A 191 -4.18 11.14 15.39
CA ASP A 191 -3.51 11.94 16.41
C ASP A 191 -2.18 12.45 15.83
N PRO A 192 -1.82 13.72 16.07
CA PRO A 192 -0.58 14.27 15.54
C PRO A 192 0.58 13.36 15.92
N LEU A 193 1.46 13.08 14.95
CA LEU A 193 2.71 12.39 15.19
C LEU A 193 3.40 13.06 16.40
N PRO A 194 3.92 12.29 17.38
CA PRO A 194 4.68 12.88 18.46
C PRO A 194 5.84 13.67 17.84
N GLU A 195 5.98 14.93 18.26
CA GLU A 195 7.15 15.74 17.93
C GLU A 195 8.43 14.98 18.35
N PRO A 196 9.52 15.11 17.57
CA PRO A 196 10.75 14.33 17.76
C PRO A 196 11.40 14.52 19.14
#